data_AF-A0A2S7PRF2-F1
#
_entry.id   AF-A0A2S7PRF2-F1
#
_cell.length_a   1.000
_cell.length_b   1.000
_cell.length_c   1.000
_cell.angle_alpha   90.00
_cell.angle_beta   90.00
_cell.angle_gamma   90.00
#
_symmetry.space_group_name_H-M   'P 1'
#
loop_
_entity.id
_entity.type
_entity.pdbx_description
1 polymer ?
#
loop_
_entity_poly.entity_id
_entity_poly.type
_entity_poly.pdbx_seq_one_letter_code
_entity_poly.pdbx_strand_id
1 'polypeptide(L)'
;MADMEKKLQADEEAAGREIDITSLASNGTNGQRHDRIEEKSEPRTCKKCGYMSSQEICKACVLLEGLNKNRPKMEIEVDVEEEEESSTLRRRMEGLALAAG
;
A
#
# COMPACT_ATOMS: atom_id res chain seq x y z
N MET A 1 28.28 -24.85 -20.06
CA MET A 1 27.97 -24.50 -21.47
C MET A 1 26.49 -24.75 -21.76
N ALA A 2 25.94 -25.91 -21.38
CA ALA A 2 24.51 -26.22 -21.55
C ALA A 2 23.54 -25.22 -20.89
N ASP A 3 23.86 -24.68 -19.70
CA ASP A 3 22.95 -23.76 -19.00
C ASP A 3 22.82 -22.39 -19.69
N MET A 4 23.88 -21.95 -20.35
CA MET A 4 23.89 -20.69 -21.11
C MET A 4 23.05 -20.83 -22.39
N GLU A 5 23.17 -21.98 -23.06
CA GLU A 5 22.41 -22.31 -24.27
C GLU A 5 20.91 -22.43 -23.96
N LYS A 6 20.56 -23.08 -22.85
CA LYS A 6 19.17 -23.19 -22.39
C LYS A 6 18.56 -21.82 -22.05
N LYS A 7 19.35 -20.90 -21.49
CA LYS A 7 18.88 -19.55 -21.17
C LYS A 7 18.65 -18.72 -22.42
N LEU A 8 19.56 -18.79 -23.41
CA LEU A 8 19.40 -18.12 -24.70
C LEU A 8 18.13 -18.58 -25.42
N GLN A 9 17.87 -19.89 -25.42
CA GLN A 9 16.68 -20.45 -26.05
C GLN A 9 15.38 -19.98 -25.37
N ALA A 10 15.36 -19.90 -24.03
CA ALA A 10 14.21 -19.39 -23.29
C ALA A 10 13.97 -17.88 -23.51
N ASP A 11 15.04 -17.08 -23.59
CA ASP A 11 14.95 -15.63 -23.84
C ASP A 11 14.46 -15.35 -25.29
N GLU A 12 14.90 -16.14 -26.27
CA GLU A 12 14.44 -16.06 -27.67
C GLU A 12 12.95 -16.45 -27.81
N GLU A 13 12.51 -17.50 -27.10
CA GLU A 13 11.10 -17.89 -27.04
C GLU A 13 10.22 -16.83 -26.34
N ALA A 14 10.75 -16.13 -25.32
CA ALA A 14 10.05 -15.08 -24.60
C ALA A 14 9.89 -13.79 -25.43
N ALA A 15 10.89 -13.44 -26.25
CA ALA A 15 10.84 -12.29 -27.14
C ALA A 15 9.65 -12.36 -28.11
N GLY A 16 9.31 -13.54 -28.63
CA GLY A 16 8.14 -13.71 -29.52
C GLY A 16 6.78 -13.40 -28.87
N ARG A 17 6.71 -13.24 -27.54
CA ARG A 17 5.49 -12.92 -26.78
C ARG A 17 5.54 -11.55 -26.11
N GLU A 18 6.57 -10.76 -26.36
CA GLU A 18 6.62 -9.39 -25.89
C GLU A 18 5.64 -8.51 -26.69
N ILE A 19 4.95 -7.59 -26.01
CA ILE A 19 4.02 -6.66 -26.64
C ILE A 19 4.41 -5.26 -26.17
N ASP A 20 4.67 -4.37 -27.14
CA ASP A 20 4.88 -2.97 -26.85
C ASP A 20 3.56 -2.32 -26.40
N ILE A 21 3.54 -1.86 -25.14
CA ILE A 21 2.40 -1.20 -24.50
C ILE A 21 1.96 0.04 -25.28
N THR A 22 2.87 0.67 -26.03
CA THR A 22 2.58 1.82 -26.89
C THR A 22 1.66 1.45 -28.05
N SER A 23 1.73 0.21 -28.56
CA SER A 23 0.91 -0.28 -29.67
C SER A 23 -0.52 -0.66 -29.24
N LEU A 24 -0.70 -1.08 -27.98
CA LEU A 24 -2.00 -1.41 -27.41
C LEU A 24 -2.89 -0.17 -27.17
N ALA A 25 -2.30 1.03 -27.14
CA ALA A 25 -3.08 2.27 -27.15
C ALA A 25 -3.79 2.52 -28.50
N SER A 26 -3.37 1.85 -29.57
CA SER A 26 -3.82 2.12 -30.95
C SER A 26 -4.75 1.05 -31.53
N ASN A 27 -4.68 -0.19 -31.06
CA ASN A 27 -5.52 -1.30 -31.59
C ASN A 27 -6.57 -1.76 -30.59
N GLY A 28 -7.79 -1.28 -30.83
CA GLY A 28 -8.94 -1.33 -29.95
C GLY A 28 -9.30 -2.72 -29.41
N THR A 29 -9.35 -2.80 -28.09
CA THR A 29 -10.36 -3.64 -27.45
C THR A 29 -11.73 -3.12 -27.88
N ASN A 30 -12.67 -4.03 -28.11
CA ASN A 30 -14.08 -3.73 -28.31
C ASN A 30 -14.72 -3.25 -26.98
N GLY A 31 -14.06 -2.29 -26.31
CA GLY A 31 -14.63 -1.47 -25.26
C GLY A 31 -15.28 -0.29 -25.94
N GLN A 32 -16.51 0.01 -25.56
CA GLN A 32 -17.30 1.14 -26.05
C GLN A 32 -16.38 2.35 -26.23
N ARG A 33 -16.25 2.86 -27.45
CA ARG A 33 -15.56 4.12 -27.73
C ARG A 33 -16.34 5.19 -27.00
N HIS A 34 -15.97 5.45 -25.74
CA HIS A 34 -16.45 6.60 -25.01
C HIS A 34 -15.99 7.80 -25.83
N ASP A 35 -16.95 8.50 -26.44
CA ASP A 35 -16.72 9.76 -27.10
C ASP A 35 -15.97 10.64 -26.09
N ARG A 36 -14.65 10.81 -26.31
CA ARG A 36 -13.83 11.64 -25.44
C ARG A 36 -14.17 13.06 -25.84
N ILE A 37 -15.25 13.57 -25.26
CA ILE A 37 -15.49 15.01 -25.22
C ILE A 37 -14.21 15.59 -24.62
N GLU A 38 -13.43 16.30 -25.44
CA GLU A 38 -12.27 17.06 -24.98
C GLU A 38 -12.77 18.26 -24.18
N GLU A 39 -13.32 17.99 -23.01
CA GLU A 39 -13.64 19.01 -22.05
C GLU A 39 -12.31 19.51 -21.48
N LYS A 40 -11.91 20.71 -21.91
CA LYS A 40 -10.70 21.37 -21.45
C LYS A 40 -10.83 21.64 -19.94
N SER A 41 -10.44 20.67 -19.13
CA SER A 41 -10.47 20.80 -17.68
C SER A 41 -9.37 21.76 -17.24
N GLU A 42 -9.74 22.94 -16.77
CA GLU A 42 -8.80 23.83 -16.10
C GLU A 42 -8.23 23.13 -14.87
N PRO A 43 -6.92 23.25 -14.59
CA PRO A 43 -6.34 22.68 -13.38
C PRO A 43 -6.97 23.35 -12.17
N ARG A 44 -7.63 22.56 -11.32
CA ARG A 44 -8.23 23.01 -10.06
C ARG A 44 -7.37 22.53 -8.89
N THR A 45 -7.66 23.04 -7.69
CA THR A 45 -7.07 22.55 -6.44
C THR A 45 -8.09 21.70 -5.69
N CYS A 46 -7.63 20.62 -5.07
CA CYS A 46 -8.47 19.75 -4.26
C CYS A 46 -9.01 20.53 -3.05
N LYS A 47 -10.34 20.59 -2.88
CA LYS A 47 -10.97 21.31 -1.76
C LYS A 47 -10.60 20.74 -0.38
N LYS A 48 -10.13 19.48 -0.31
CA LYS A 48 -9.83 18.77 0.94
C LYS A 48 -8.36 18.85 1.37
N CYS A 49 -7.42 18.73 0.43
CA CYS A 49 -5.99 18.71 0.73
C CYS A 49 -5.17 19.81 0.02
N GLY A 50 -5.77 20.60 -0.86
CA GLY A 50 -5.12 21.73 -1.53
C GLY A 50 -4.21 21.38 -2.72
N TYR A 51 -3.94 20.11 -2.97
CA TYR A 51 -3.11 19.69 -4.12
C TYR A 51 -3.81 19.86 -5.47
N MET A 52 -3.02 20.06 -6.54
CA MET A 52 -3.52 20.19 -7.90
C MET A 52 -4.26 18.93 -8.35
N SER A 53 -5.44 19.10 -8.95
CA SER A 53 -6.38 18.04 -9.29
C SER A 53 -7.25 18.43 -10.49
N SER A 54 -7.58 17.46 -11.34
CA SER A 54 -8.55 17.64 -12.45
C SER A 54 -10.00 17.58 -11.98
N GLN A 55 -10.24 17.16 -10.74
CA GLN A 55 -11.55 17.05 -10.10
C GLN A 55 -11.58 17.86 -8.79
N GLU A 56 -12.78 18.12 -8.24
CA GLU A 56 -12.93 18.91 -7.00
C GLU A 56 -12.24 18.28 -5.78
N ILE A 57 -12.21 16.95 -5.71
CA ILE A 57 -11.53 16.17 -4.68
C ILE A 57 -10.55 15.23 -5.39
N CYS A 58 -9.29 15.19 -4.94
CA CYS A 58 -8.28 14.36 -5.60
C CYS A 58 -8.52 12.86 -5.34
N LYS A 59 -7.98 12.02 -6.24
CA LYS A 59 -8.15 10.56 -6.17
C LYS A 59 -7.70 9.98 -4.82
N ALA A 60 -6.61 10.50 -4.25
CA ALA A 60 -6.12 10.06 -2.94
C ALA A 60 -7.16 10.33 -1.83
N CYS A 61 -7.75 11.54 -1.80
CA CYS A 61 -8.79 11.87 -0.83
C CYS A 61 -10.03 10.98 -0.96
N VAL A 62 -10.46 10.67 -2.19
CA VAL A 62 -11.59 9.74 -2.44
C VAL A 62 -11.27 8.33 -1.96
N LEU A 63 -10.05 7.84 -2.21
CA LEU A 63 -9.61 6.51 -1.76
C LEU A 63 -9.55 6.42 -0.24
N LEU A 64 -9.00 7.44 0.42
CA LEU A 64 -8.95 7.51 1.89
C LEU A 64 -10.35 7.53 2.51
N GLU A 65 -11.32 8.21 1.89
CA GLU A 65 -12.71 8.17 2.34
C GLU A 65 -13.32 6.77 2.22
N GLY A 66 -13.04 6.05 1.14
CA GLY A 66 -13.45 4.64 1.01
C GLY A 66 -12.83 3.78 2.10
N LEU A 67 -11.51 3.86 2.29
CA LEU A 67 -10.79 3.07 3.29
C LEU A 67 -11.34 3.29 4.71
N ASN A 68 -11.62 4.53 5.10
CA ASN A 68 -12.14 4.83 6.44
C ASN A 68 -13.59 4.36 6.64
N LYS A 69 -14.42 4.35 5.59
CA LYS A 69 -15.79 3.83 5.66
C LYS A 69 -15.84 2.29 5.73
N ASN A 70 -14.85 1.62 5.20
CA ASN A 70 -14.77 0.15 5.15
C ASN A 70 -13.91 -0.45 6.27
N ARG A 71 -13.43 0.32 7.24
CA ARG A 71 -12.73 -0.23 8.41
C ARG A 71 -13.73 -0.94 9.34
N PRO A 72 -13.63 -2.26 9.53
CA PRO A 72 -14.40 -2.93 10.58
C PRO A 72 -14.01 -2.33 11.94
N LYS A 73 -15.00 -2.09 12.80
CA LYS A 73 -14.80 -1.64 14.19
C LYS A 73 -14.29 -2.82 15.01
N MET A 74 -13.03 -3.19 14.84
CA MET A 74 -12.36 -4.15 15.71
C MET A 74 -11.79 -3.38 16.90
N GLU A 75 -12.27 -3.71 18.08
CA GLU A 75 -11.69 -3.23 19.34
C GLU A 75 -10.43 -4.04 19.61
N ILE A 76 -9.32 -3.36 19.86
CA ILE A 76 -8.06 -3.99 20.26
C ILE A 76 -8.02 -3.85 21.77
N GLU A 77 -8.30 -4.94 22.49
CA GLU A 77 -8.01 -5.03 23.91
C GLU A 77 -6.49 -5.03 24.07
N VAL A 78 -5.96 -3.88 24.47
CA VAL A 78 -4.59 -3.78 24.96
C VAL A 78 -4.69 -4.06 26.45
N ASP A 79 -4.47 -5.31 26.82
CA ASP A 79 -4.22 -5.67 28.21
C ASP A 79 -2.91 -5.00 28.62
N VAL A 80 -3.02 -3.75 29.08
CA VAL A 80 -2.01 -3.19 29.98
C VAL A 80 -2.18 -3.95 31.29
N GLU A 81 -1.56 -5.13 31.36
CA GLU A 81 -1.18 -5.69 32.65
C GLU A 81 -0.45 -4.57 33.37
N GLU A 82 -1.09 -4.01 34.40
CA GLU A 82 -0.47 -3.02 35.26
C GLU A 82 0.90 -3.59 35.65
N GLU A 83 1.97 -2.87 35.35
CA GLU A 83 3.34 -3.23 35.66
C GLU A 83 3.56 -3.28 37.18
N GLU A 84 2.91 -4.21 37.87
CA GLU A 84 3.25 -4.61 39.23
C GLU A 84 4.49 -5.54 39.23
N GLU A 85 5.01 -5.92 38.06
CA GLU A 85 6.26 -6.68 37.94
C GLU A 85 7.53 -5.85 38.20
N SER A 86 7.45 -4.51 38.15
CA SER A 86 8.61 -3.65 38.48
C SER A 86 8.83 -3.51 39.99
N SER A 87 7.77 -3.65 40.80
CA SER A 87 7.85 -3.46 42.25
C SER A 87 8.29 -4.73 43.01
N THR A 88 7.93 -5.92 42.50
CA THR A 88 8.26 -7.19 43.15
C THR A 88 9.71 -7.61 42.96
N LEU A 89 10.36 -7.23 41.85
CA LEU A 89 11.74 -7.58 41.55
C LEU A 89 12.75 -6.84 42.45
N ARG A 90 12.48 -5.56 42.79
CA ARG A 90 13.26 -4.79 43.77
C ARG A 90 13.16 -5.36 45.19
N ARG A 91 11.96 -5.75 45.63
CA ARG A 91 11.75 -6.40 46.95
C ARG A 91 12.43 -7.76 47.05
N ARG A 92 12.49 -8.52 45.96
CA ARG A 92 13.12 -9.85 45.93
C ARG A 92 14.64 -9.79 46.01
N MET A 93 15.26 -8.75 45.45
CA MET A 93 16.70 -8.45 45.60
C MET A 93 17.04 -8.04 47.04
N GLU A 94 16.16 -7.27 47.69
CA GLU A 94 16.34 -6.82 49.08
C GLU A 94 16.33 -7.98 50.08
N GLY A 95 15.43 -8.96 49.88
CA GLY A 95 15.34 -10.15 50.74
C GLY A 95 16.56 -11.09 50.69
N LEU A 96 17.31 -11.10 49.58
CA LEU A 96 18.55 -11.88 49.48
C LEU A 96 19.73 -11.18 50.17
N ALA A 97 19.77 -9.84 50.18
CA ALA A 97 20.82 -9.07 50.83
C ALA A 97 20.76 -9.13 52.36
N LEU A 98 19.55 -9.24 52.93
CA LEU A 98 19.33 -9.38 54.38
C LEU A 98 19.65 -10.78 54.92
N ALA A 99 19.62 -11.82 54.07
CA ALA A 99 19.87 -13.20 54.46
C ALA A 99 21.37 -13.59 54.47
N ALA A 100 22.25 -12.70 54.00
CA ALA A 100 23.70 -12.90 53.92
C ALA A 100 24.48 -12.20 55.06
N GLY A 101 23.79 -11.68 56.07
CA GLY A 101 24.36 -11.06 57.27
C GLY A 101 24.29 -11.97 58.49
#